data_AF-A0A202DCW7-F1
#
_entry.id   AF-A0A202DCW7-F1
#
_cell.length_a   1.000
_cell.length_b   1.000
_cell.length_c   1.000
_cell.angle_alpha   90.00
_cell.angle_beta   90.00
_cell.angle_gamma   90.00
#
_symmetry.space_group_name_H-M   'P 1'
#
loop_
_entity.id
_entity.type
_entity.pdbx_description
1 polymer ?
#
loop_
_entity_poly.entity_id
_entity_poly.type
_entity_poly.pdbx_seq_one_letter_code
_entity_poly.pdbx_strand_id
1 'polypeptide(L)'
;MFIDKSANFLSTSSYSYSLAFSPRIDFIFSSKDQTYFLYPIKKQVLSNILFPLSDLRKEEVRNLAKQFNLPVSEKKESQDICFIPDKDIRNFLMTHIKEIKPGPIINKKEKIL
;
A
#
# COMPACT_ATOMS: atom_id res chain seq x y z
N MET A 1 8.67 -7.67 -5.73
CA MET A 1 9.76 -6.79 -5.26
C MET A 1 11.05 -7.46 -5.71
N PHE A 2 11.58 -7.03 -6.87
CA PHE A 2 12.88 -7.50 -7.33
C PHE A 2 13.92 -6.71 -6.53
N ILE A 3 14.63 -7.39 -5.63
CA ILE A 3 15.73 -6.79 -4.87
C ILE A 3 17.00 -7.30 -5.51
N ASP A 4 17.59 -6.50 -6.38
CA ASP A 4 19.00 -6.64 -6.71
C ASP A 4 19.79 -6.10 -5.50
N LYS A 5 20.59 -6.96 -4.87
CA LYS A 5 21.39 -6.58 -3.69
C LYS A 5 22.53 -5.62 -4.02
N SER A 6 22.78 -5.32 -5.30
CA SER A 6 23.74 -4.32 -5.76
C SER A 6 23.14 -2.92 -6.01
N ALA A 7 21.82 -2.77 -5.87
CA ALA A 7 21.15 -1.50 -6.17
C ALA A 7 21.41 -0.41 -5.11
N ASN A 8 21.79 0.79 -5.57
CA ASN A 8 21.96 1.97 -4.72
C ASN A 8 20.63 2.55 -4.18
N PHE A 9 19.51 2.26 -4.85
CA PHE A 9 18.19 2.80 -4.52
C PHE A 9 17.11 1.73 -4.65
N LEU A 10 16.08 1.81 -3.81
CA LEU A 10 14.84 1.07 -3.97
C LEU A 10 13.80 1.96 -4.65
N SER A 11 12.97 1.42 -5.55
CA SER A 11 11.82 2.15 -6.10
C SER A 11 10.52 1.45 -5.76
N THR A 12 9.48 2.23 -5.46
CA THR A 12 8.14 1.69 -5.23
C THR A 12 7.12 2.47 -6.03
N SER A 13 6.05 1.81 -6.43
CA SER A 13 4.90 2.45 -7.08
C SER A 13 3.98 3.16 -6.08
N SER A 14 4.45 3.41 -4.86
CA SER A 14 3.65 4.11 -3.85
C SER A 14 3.53 5.58 -4.20
N TYR A 15 2.32 6.12 -4.07
CA TYR A 15 2.05 7.55 -4.16
C TYR A 15 2.42 8.21 -2.83
N SER A 16 3.73 8.24 -2.55
CA SER A 16 4.30 8.83 -1.34
C SER A 16 5.45 9.74 -1.71
N TYR A 17 5.80 10.71 -0.87
CA TYR A 17 6.92 11.60 -1.12
C TYR A 17 8.17 11.14 -0.34
N SER A 18 9.33 11.19 -0.99
CA SER A 18 10.61 11.04 -0.27
C SER A 18 11.08 12.42 0.20
N LEU A 19 11.50 12.50 1.46
CA LEU A 19 12.17 13.66 2.05
C LEU A 19 13.54 13.96 1.42
N ALA A 20 14.02 13.14 0.47
CA ALA A 20 15.35 13.25 -0.09
C ALA A 20 15.55 14.51 -0.95
N PHE A 21 14.47 15.11 -1.46
CA PHE A 21 14.55 16.24 -2.39
C PHE A 21 13.87 17.53 -1.92
N SER A 22 13.20 17.55 -0.76
CA SER A 22 12.63 18.78 -0.19
C SER A 22 12.59 18.73 1.34
N PRO A 23 12.97 19.82 2.05
CA PRO A 23 12.84 19.92 3.51
C PRO A 23 11.38 20.04 3.98
N ARG A 24 10.41 20.13 3.06
CA ARG A 24 8.98 20.14 3.35
C ARG A 24 8.33 18.91 2.73
N ILE A 25 7.59 18.15 3.54
CA ILE A 25 6.54 17.27 3.02
C ILE A 25 5.41 18.20 2.63
N ASP A 26 5.40 18.62 1.37
CA ASP A 26 4.20 19.22 0.80
C ASP A 26 3.20 18.08 0.63
N PHE A 27 2.26 17.97 1.58
CA PHE A 27 1.12 17.08 1.46
C PHE A 27 0.28 17.57 0.27
N ILE A 28 0.62 17.11 -0.93
CA ILE A 28 -0.29 17.15 -2.04
C ILE A 28 -1.41 16.20 -1.65
N PHE A 29 -2.54 16.77 -1.22
CA PHE A 29 -3.76 16.09 -0.84
C PHE A 29 -4.33 15.36 -2.07
N SER A 30 -3.69 14.25 -2.40
CA SER A 30 -4.16 13.25 -3.33
C SER A 30 -5.14 12.38 -2.56
N SER A 31 -6.29 12.08 -3.15
CA SER A 31 -7.23 11.08 -2.63
C SER A 31 -6.64 9.67 -2.48
N LYS A 32 -5.35 9.49 -2.80
CA LYS A 32 -4.56 8.26 -2.70
C LYS A 32 -3.20 8.47 -2.04
N ASP A 33 -3.13 9.25 -0.96
CA ASP A 33 -1.92 9.29 -0.11
C ASP A 33 -1.68 7.91 0.55
N GLN A 34 -0.49 7.35 0.35
CA GLN A 34 -0.07 6.06 0.91
C GLN A 34 1.02 6.19 1.99
N THR A 35 1.33 7.41 2.42
CA THR A 35 2.41 7.71 3.37
C THR A 35 2.21 7.02 4.72
N TYR A 36 0.97 6.71 5.12
CA TYR A 36 0.65 5.95 6.33
C TYR A 36 1.42 4.62 6.42
N PHE A 37 1.54 3.89 5.31
CA PHE A 37 2.24 2.59 5.29
C PHE A 37 3.75 2.71 5.44
N LEU A 38 4.32 3.91 5.27
CA LEU A 38 5.75 4.15 5.39
C LEU A 38 6.19 4.40 6.84
N TYR A 39 5.26 4.59 7.78
CA TYR A 39 5.57 4.88 9.18
C TYR A 39 6.60 3.93 9.83
N PRO A 40 6.57 2.60 9.60
CA PRO A 40 7.55 1.68 10.20
C PRO A 40 8.97 1.80 9.60
N ILE A 41 9.14 2.50 8.48
CA ILE A 41 10.42 2.58 7.78
C ILE A 41 11.33 3.60 8.48
N LYS A 42 12.54 3.16 8.83
CA LYS A 42 13.56 4.04 9.43
C LYS A 42 13.92 5.18 8.49
N LYS A 43 14.08 6.39 9.03
CA LYS A 43 14.40 7.60 8.26
C LYS A 43 15.66 7.47 7.39
N GLN A 44 16.68 6.74 7.84
CA GLN A 44 17.90 6.51 7.05
C GLN A 44 17.66 5.67 5.79
N VAL A 45 16.61 4.85 5.78
CA VAL A 45 16.24 4.02 4.63
C VAL A 45 15.40 4.83 3.65
N LEU A 46 14.56 5.75 4.14
CA LEU A 46 13.70 6.59 3.30
C LEU A 46 14.48 7.45 2.30
N SER A 47 15.70 7.89 2.62
CA SER A 47 16.55 8.66 1.69
C SER A 47 16.99 7.86 0.46
N ASN A 48 16.93 6.52 0.54
CA ASN A 48 17.32 5.62 -0.53
C ASN A 48 16.12 5.04 -1.27
N ILE A 49 14.90 5.56 -1.03
CA ILE A 49 13.68 5.13 -1.70
C ILE A 49 13.21 6.22 -2.67
N LEU A 50 13.02 5.83 -3.93
CA LEU A 50 12.46 6.66 -4.99
C LEU A 50 10.96 6.40 -5.13
N PHE A 51 10.20 7.49 -5.23
CA PHE A 51 8.75 7.47 -5.48
C PHE A 51 8.43 8.19 -6.81
N PRO A 52 8.67 7.54 -7.96
CA PRO A 52 8.57 8.18 -9.28
C PRO A 52 7.14 8.59 -9.68
N LEU A 53 6.13 8.18 -8.91
CA LEU A 53 4.72 8.47 -9.17
C LEU A 53 4.15 9.54 -8.21
N SER A 54 4.97 10.11 -7.33
CA SER A 54 4.51 11.04 -6.29
C SER A 54 3.72 12.21 -6.87
N ASP A 55 4.17 12.76 -7.99
CA ASP A 55 3.62 14.01 -8.56
C ASP A 55 2.52 13.75 -9.59
N LEU A 56 2.20 12.49 -9.85
CA LEU A 56 1.25 12.09 -10.88
C LEU A 56 -0.06 11.63 -10.24
N ARG A 57 -1.17 12.05 -10.84
CA ARG A 57 -2.49 11.46 -10.55
C ARG A 57 -2.58 10.06 -11.15
N LYS A 58 -3.43 9.22 -10.57
CA LYS A 58 -3.61 7.83 -11.04
C LYS A 58 -4.02 7.75 -12.51
N GLU A 59 -4.85 8.68 -12.96
CA GLU A 59 -5.30 8.77 -14.35
C GLU A 59 -4.13 9.07 -15.29
N GLU A 60 -3.24 9.97 -14.91
CA GLU A 60 -2.04 10.32 -15.66
C GLU A 60 -1.11 9.11 -15.78
N VAL A 61 -0.90 8.36 -14.69
CA VAL A 61 -0.13 7.11 -14.71
C VAL A 61 -0.76 6.05 -15.63
N ARG A 62 -2.09 5.92 -15.64
CA ARG A 62 -2.79 5.00 -16.55
C ARG A 62 -2.66 5.43 -18.01
N ASN A 63 -2.75 6.72 -18.29
CA ASN A 63 -2.59 7.26 -19.64
C ASN A 63 -1.17 7.00 -20.15
N LEU A 64 -0.14 7.23 -19.33
CA LEU A 64 1.24 6.89 -19.65
C LEU A 64 1.38 5.37 -19.92
N ALA A 65 0.81 4.53 -19.05
CA ALA A 65 0.85 3.08 -19.25
C ALA A 65 0.18 2.64 -20.56
N LYS A 66 -0.90 3.30 -20.99
CA LYS A 66 -1.52 3.06 -22.31
C LYS A 66 -0.63 3.53 -23.46
N GLN A 67 -0.05 4.73 -23.35
CA GLN A 67 0.86 5.28 -24.36
C GLN A 67 2.09 4.40 -24.59
N PHE A 68 2.61 3.78 -23.54
CA PHE A 68 3.76 2.86 -23.61
C PHE A 68 3.35 1.39 -23.85
N ASN A 69 2.09 1.11 -24.20
CA ASN A 69 1.55 -0.23 -24.43
C ASN A 69 1.84 -1.22 -23.28
N LEU A 70 1.80 -0.75 -22.03
CA LEU A 70 2.01 -1.61 -20.87
C LEU A 70 0.73 -2.40 -20.53
N PRO A 71 0.83 -3.73 -20.32
CA PRO A 71 -0.33 -4.59 -20.06
C PRO A 71 -1.02 -4.31 -18.72
N VAL A 72 -0.36 -3.54 -17.84
CA VAL A 72 -0.88 -3.16 -16.52
C VAL A 72 -1.80 -1.94 -16.55
N SER A 73 -1.94 -1.28 -17.70
CA SER A 73 -2.72 -0.04 -17.85
C SER A 73 -4.20 -0.20 -17.45
N GLU A 74 -4.79 -1.36 -17.70
CA GLU A 74 -6.19 -1.69 -17.39
C GLU A 74 -6.33 -2.58 -16.15
N LYS A 75 -5.21 -3.01 -15.56
CA LYS A 75 -5.24 -3.88 -14.39
C LYS A 75 -5.94 -3.17 -13.23
N LYS A 76 -6.95 -3.84 -12.67
CA LYS A 76 -7.63 -3.39 -11.46
C LYS A 76 -6.60 -3.31 -10.32
N GLU A 77 -6.72 -2.27 -9.50
CA GLU A 77 -5.83 -2.11 -8.36
C GLU A 77 -6.02 -3.27 -7.38
N SER A 78 -4.91 -3.73 -6.82
CA SER A 78 -4.96 -4.62 -5.68
C SER A 78 -5.58 -3.86 -4.51
N GLN A 79 -6.72 -4.34 -4.07
CA GLN A 79 -7.33 -4.01 -2.79
C GLN A 79 -7.23 -5.28 -1.94
N ASP A 80 -7.07 -5.12 -0.62
CA ASP A 80 -6.79 -6.15 0.40
C ASP A 80 -5.31 -6.47 0.63
N ILE A 81 -5.05 -7.32 1.63
CA ILE A 81 -3.71 -7.70 2.08
C ILE A 81 -3.03 -8.54 1.00
N CYS A 82 -1.91 -8.04 0.45
CA CYS A 82 -1.22 -8.59 -0.72
C CYS A 82 -0.84 -10.09 -0.64
N PHE A 83 -0.75 -10.66 0.56
CA PHE A 83 -0.30 -12.03 0.77
C PHE A 83 -1.43 -13.00 1.13
N ILE A 84 -2.67 -12.52 1.20
CA ILE A 84 -3.83 -13.38 1.45
C ILE A 84 -4.37 -13.87 0.10
N PRO A 85 -4.38 -15.19 -0.15
CA PRO A 85 -4.95 -15.77 -1.36
C PRO A 85 -6.44 -15.42 -1.48
N ASP A 86 -6.89 -15.15 -2.70
CA ASP A 86 -8.31 -15.00 -3.06
C ASP A 86 -9.12 -13.97 -2.26
N LYS A 87 -8.42 -13.07 -1.53
CA LYS A 87 -9.02 -12.09 -0.62
C LYS A 87 -9.82 -12.72 0.53
N ASP A 88 -9.63 -14.01 0.82
CA ASP A 88 -10.34 -14.71 1.88
C ASP A 88 -9.61 -14.59 3.22
N ILE A 89 -9.80 -13.42 3.85
CA ILE A 89 -9.24 -13.12 5.17
C ILE A 89 -9.77 -14.10 6.23
N ARG A 90 -11.04 -14.53 6.11
CA ARG A 90 -11.64 -15.43 7.09
C ARG A 90 -10.91 -16.76 7.10
N ASN A 91 -10.75 -17.39 5.93
CA ASN A 91 -10.07 -18.68 5.83
C ASN A 91 -8.58 -18.57 6.21
N PHE A 92 -7.93 -17.45 5.85
CA PHE A 92 -6.57 -17.16 6.32
C PHE A 92 -6.49 -17.13 7.85
N LEU A 93 -7.40 -16.45 8.54
CA LEU A 93 -7.42 -16.41 10.01
C LEU A 93 -7.72 -17.78 10.64
N MET A 94 -8.67 -18.54 10.07
CA MET A 94 -9.01 -19.90 10.55
C MET A 94 -7.82 -20.86 10.52
N THR A 95 -6.91 -20.71 9.55
CA THR A 95 -5.72 -21.56 9.43
C THR A 95 -4.56 -21.13 10.32
N HIS A 96 -4.55 -19.88 10.81
CA HIS A 96 -3.43 -19.32 11.61
C HIS A 96 -3.75 -19.10 13.09
N ILE A 97 -5.03 -19.11 13.48
CA ILE A 97 -5.46 -18.95 14.87
C ILE A 97 -5.81 -20.32 15.44
N LYS A 98 -5.17 -20.70 16.56
CA LYS A 98 -5.33 -22.03 17.19
C LYS A 98 -6.70 -22.24 17.83
N GLU A 99 -7.31 -21.21 18.40
CA GLU A 99 -8.61 -21.29 19.06
C GLU A 99 -9.48 -20.10 18.65
N ILE A 100 -10.64 -20.39 18.07
CA ILE A 100 -11.68 -19.40 17.77
C ILE A 100 -12.87 -19.75 18.65
N LYS A 101 -13.11 -18.93 19.68
CA LYS A 101 -14.22 -19.12 20.61
C LYS A 101 -15.35 -18.18 20.22
N PRO A 102 -16.53 -18.70 19.81
CA PRO A 102 -17.69 -17.85 19.57
C PRO A 102 -18.12 -17.19 20.89
N GLY A 103 -18.56 -15.94 20.79
CA GLY A 103 -19.09 -15.16 21.92
C GLY A 103 -20.32 -14.36 21.49
N PRO A 104 -21.16 -13.93 22.44
CA PRO A 104 -22.34 -13.14 22.15
C PRO A 104 -21.95 -11.77 21.57
N ILE A 105 -22.70 -11.31 20.57
CA ILE A 105 -22.58 -9.94 20.08
C ILE A 105 -23.45 -9.06 20.98
N ILE A 106 -22.82 -8.15 21.72
CA ILE A 106 -23.50 -7.28 22.68
C ILE A 106 -23.57 -5.88 22.09
N ASN A 107 -24.76 -5.28 22.04
CA ASN A 107 -24.92 -3.90 21.59
C ASN A 107 -24.51 -2.89 22.69
N LYS A 108 -24.48 -1.60 22.35
CA LYS A 108 -24.12 -0.53 23.32
C LYS A 108 -25.04 -0.43 24.55
N LYS A 109 -26.20 -1.09 24.54
CA LYS A 109 -27.18 -1.13 25.64
C LYS A 109 -27.15 -2.47 26.39
N GLU A 110 -26.06 -3.23 26.26
CA GLU A 110 -25.85 -4.52 26.92
C GLU A 110 -26.84 -5.62 26.52
N LYS A 111 -27.58 -5.43 25.42
CA LYS A 111 -28.47 -6.46 24.88
C LYS A 111 -27.70 -7.37 23.94
N ILE A 112 -27.79 -8.68 24.17
CA ILE A 112 -27.31 -9.72 23.25
C ILE A 112 -28.16 -9.67 21.97
N LEU A 113 -27.47 -9.63 20.82
CA LEU A 113 -28.05 -9.66 19.48
C LEU A 113 -28.19 -11.08 18.94
#